data_AF-A0A523N789-F1
#
_entry.id   AF-A0A523N789-F1
#
_cell.length_a   1.000
_cell.length_b   1.000
_cell.length_c   1.000
_cell.angle_alpha   90.00
_cell.angle_beta   90.00
_cell.angle_gamma   90.00
#
_symmetry.space_group_name_H-M   'P 1'
#
loop_
_entity.id
_entity.type
_entity.pdbx_description
1 polymer ?
#
loop_
_entity_poly.entity_id
_entity_poly.type
_entity_poly.pdbx_seq_one_letter_code
_entity_poly.pdbx_strand_id
1 'polypeptide(L)'
;MSGLKSAWEISLEKSDKLLPGGKKRKKLTAKQKEQIAEIRKECKAKIADKDVTLQYKLKHLEEQTPPELLHSESETLKQEFAEGKERLEKEMEAEVETIREQSK
;
A
#
# COMPACT_ATOMS: atom_id res chain seq x y z
N MET A 1 28.18 -32.83 -21.27
CA MET A 1 27.82 -32.61 -19.85
C MET A 1 28.30 -31.23 -19.43
N SER A 2 27.43 -30.22 -19.46
CA SER A 2 27.60 -28.95 -18.73
C SER A 2 26.31 -28.16 -18.89
N GLY A 3 25.34 -28.43 -18.01
CA GLY A 3 24.04 -27.75 -18.04
C GLY A 3 23.59 -27.37 -16.65
N LEU A 4 24.52 -27.04 -15.75
CA LEU A 4 24.18 -26.40 -14.48
C LEU A 4 23.67 -25.00 -14.80
N LYS A 5 22.37 -24.91 -15.08
CA LYS A 5 21.67 -23.63 -15.23
C LYS A 5 21.98 -22.76 -14.03
N SER A 6 22.31 -21.50 -14.28
CA SER A 6 22.62 -20.56 -13.21
C SER A 6 21.40 -20.40 -12.31
N ALA A 7 21.60 -20.22 -11.00
CA ALA A 7 20.51 -20.01 -10.04
C ALA A 7 19.57 -18.85 -10.44
N TRP A 8 20.09 -17.91 -11.23
CA TRP A 8 19.33 -16.82 -11.83
C TRP A 8 18.38 -17.29 -12.94
N GLU A 9 18.83 -18.17 -13.85
CA GLU A 9 17.99 -18.76 -14.90
C GLU A 9 16.89 -19.65 -14.32
N ILE A 10 17.21 -20.40 -13.25
CA ILE A 10 16.24 -21.22 -12.53
C ILE A 10 15.16 -20.34 -11.89
N SER A 11 15.53 -19.21 -11.30
CA SER A 11 14.59 -18.25 -10.72
C SER A 11 13.66 -17.66 -11.79
N LEU A 12 14.20 -17.35 -12.97
CA LEU A 12 13.44 -16.79 -14.08
C LEU A 12 12.47 -17.84 -14.67
N GLU A 13 12.93 -19.06 -14.91
CA GLU A 13 12.07 -20.17 -15.38
C GLU A 13 10.99 -20.55 -14.36
N LYS A 14 11.30 -20.51 -13.06
CA LYS A 14 10.29 -20.76 -12.00
C LYS A 14 9.26 -19.65 -11.95
N SER A 15 9.66 -18.39 -12.11
CA SER A 15 8.74 -17.26 -12.11
C SER A 15 7.76 -17.29 -13.30
N ASP A 16 8.23 -17.71 -14.48
CA ASP A 16 7.38 -17.88 -15.67
C ASP A 16 6.41 -19.06 -15.54
N LYS A 17 6.81 -20.14 -14.83
CA LYS A 17 5.98 -21.35 -14.65
C LYS A 17 4.96 -21.25 -13.51
N LEU A 18 5.18 -20.38 -12.52
CA LEU A 18 4.29 -20.22 -11.35
C LEU A 18 3.05 -19.34 -11.62
N LEU A 19 2.83 -18.88 -12.85
CA LEU A 19 1.60 -18.18 -13.26
C LEU A 19 0.69 -19.13 -14.06
N PRO A 20 -0.11 -20.02 -13.40
CA PRO A 20 -1.15 -20.77 -14.10
C PRO A 20 -2.20 -19.76 -14.58
N GLY A 21 -2.27 -19.53 -15.89
CA GLY A 21 -3.18 -18.54 -16.49
C GLY A 21 -2.54 -17.29 -17.07
N GLY A 22 -1.21 -17.25 -17.25
CA GLY A 22 -0.54 -16.61 -18.40
C GLY A 22 -0.95 -15.19 -18.83
N LYS A 23 -1.62 -14.38 -18.00
CA LYS A 23 -1.71 -12.94 -18.21
C LYS A 23 -0.32 -12.41 -17.91
N LYS A 24 0.54 -12.40 -18.93
CA LYS A 24 1.75 -11.57 -18.96
C LYS A 24 1.30 -10.21 -18.42
N ARG A 25 1.72 -9.84 -17.21
CA ARG A 25 1.43 -8.50 -16.69
C ARG A 25 1.94 -7.56 -17.77
N LYS A 26 1.01 -6.88 -18.47
CA LYS A 26 1.35 -6.04 -19.63
C LYS A 26 2.48 -5.12 -19.18
N LYS A 27 3.54 -4.99 -19.99
CA LYS A 27 4.63 -4.08 -19.66
C LYS A 27 4.03 -2.68 -19.57
N LEU A 28 4.04 -2.11 -18.37
CA LEU A 28 3.56 -0.76 -18.14
C LEU A 28 4.40 0.22 -18.95
N THR A 29 3.73 1.15 -19.63
CA THR A 29 4.38 2.27 -20.32
C THR A 29 5.06 3.20 -19.30
N ALA A 30 6.03 4.01 -19.75
CA ALA A 30 6.70 4.98 -18.89
C ALA A 30 5.69 5.92 -18.20
N LYS A 31 4.71 6.44 -18.97
CA LYS A 31 3.63 7.30 -18.46
C LYS A 31 2.78 6.61 -17.37
N GLN A 32 2.42 5.35 -17.55
CA GLN A 32 1.66 4.61 -16.53
C GLN A 32 2.47 4.38 -15.25
N LYS A 33 3.79 4.15 -15.36
CA LYS A 33 4.66 4.01 -14.18
C LYS A 33 4.75 5.33 -13.42
N GLU A 34 4.85 6.45 -14.12
CA GLU A 34 4.84 7.79 -13.52
C GLU A 34 3.52 8.07 -12.80
N GLN A 35 2.38 7.81 -13.45
CA GLN A 35 1.05 7.97 -12.84
C GLN A 35 0.86 7.10 -11.58
N ILE A 36 1.28 5.82 -11.64
CA ILE A 36 1.23 4.92 -10.47
C ILE A 36 2.15 5.43 -9.35
N ALA A 37 3.32 5.97 -9.69
CA ALA A 37 4.25 6.52 -8.70
C ALA A 37 3.68 7.78 -8.04
N GLU A 38 3.00 8.64 -8.80
CA GLU A 38 2.34 9.85 -8.32
C GLU A 38 1.19 9.50 -7.36
N ILE A 39 0.28 8.60 -7.76
CA ILE A 39 -0.82 8.12 -6.90
C ILE A 39 -0.29 7.54 -5.59
N ARG A 40 0.78 6.74 -5.63
CA ARG A 40 1.43 6.21 -4.43
C ARG A 40 2.04 7.30 -3.56
N LYS A 41 2.60 8.34 -4.17
CA LYS A 41 3.18 9.47 -3.44
C LYS A 41 2.09 10.29 -2.75
N GLU A 42 0.98 10.54 -3.43
CA GLU A 42 -0.18 11.23 -2.87
C GLU A 42 -0.82 10.43 -1.73
N CYS A 43 -1.00 9.12 -1.90
CA CYS A 43 -1.53 8.27 -0.84
C CYS A 43 -0.62 8.29 0.40
N LYS A 44 0.70 8.21 0.21
CA LYS A 44 1.67 8.35 1.31
C LYS A 44 1.59 9.72 2.00
N ALA A 45 1.42 10.80 1.24
CA ALA A 45 1.26 12.14 1.81
C ALA A 45 -0.01 12.21 2.67
N LYS A 46 -1.15 11.73 2.16
CA LYS A 46 -2.42 11.68 2.91
C LYS A 46 -2.31 10.85 4.19
N ILE A 47 -1.58 9.73 4.15
CA ILE A 47 -1.33 8.89 5.34
C ILE A 47 -0.47 9.66 6.35
N ALA A 48 0.59 10.33 5.91
CA ALA A 48 1.46 11.11 6.79
C ALA A 48 0.71 12.27 7.47
N ASP A 49 -0.12 13.01 6.74
CA ASP A 49 -0.94 14.10 7.31
C ASP A 49 -1.89 13.59 8.39
N LYS A 50 -2.53 12.44 8.15
CA LYS A 50 -3.39 11.78 9.13
C LYS A 50 -2.61 11.29 10.34
N ASP A 51 -1.40 10.77 10.15
CA ASP A 51 -0.54 10.28 11.23
C ASP A 51 -0.10 11.42 12.16
N VAL A 52 0.32 12.55 11.59
CA VAL A 52 0.64 13.77 12.37
C VAL A 52 -0.58 14.23 13.17
N THR A 53 -1.76 14.21 12.56
CA THR A 53 -3.01 14.58 13.23
C THR A 53 -3.35 13.62 14.37
N LEU A 54 -3.15 12.30 14.18
CA LEU A 54 -3.36 11.30 15.23
C LEU A 54 -2.39 11.49 16.39
N GLN A 55 -1.11 11.68 16.12
CA GLN A 55 -0.10 11.93 17.15
C GLN A 55 -0.43 13.19 17.95
N TYR A 56 -0.88 14.25 17.26
CA TYR A 56 -1.36 15.46 17.92
C TYR A 56 -2.55 15.16 18.85
N LYS A 57 -3.57 14.43 18.38
CA LYS A 57 -4.74 14.06 19.20
C LYS A 57 -4.37 13.21 20.40
N LEU A 58 -3.50 12.20 20.23
CA LEU A 58 -3.04 11.34 21.32
C LEU A 58 -2.29 12.14 22.39
N LYS A 59 -1.47 13.11 21.98
CA LYS A 59 -0.71 13.96 22.90
C LYS A 59 -1.62 14.85 23.77
N HIS A 60 -2.74 15.31 23.23
CA HIS A 60 -3.68 16.17 23.96
C HIS A 60 -4.85 15.39 24.59
N LEU A 61 -4.90 14.07 24.38
CA LEU A 61 -5.96 13.20 24.91
C LEU A 61 -5.96 13.20 26.45
N GLU A 62 -4.77 13.22 27.04
CA GLU A 62 -4.56 13.26 28.49
C GLU A 62 -5.09 14.54 29.14
N GLU A 63 -5.19 15.63 28.37
CA GLU A 63 -5.70 16.93 28.86
C GLU A 63 -7.23 17.02 28.81
N GLN A 64 -7.88 16.19 27.99
CA GLN A 64 -9.31 16.29 27.67
C GLN A 64 -10.16 15.18 28.28
N THR A 65 -9.53 14.06 28.65
CA THR A 65 -10.25 12.84 28.97
C THR A 65 -9.89 12.33 30.38
N PRO A 66 -10.87 11.87 31.17
CA PRO A 66 -10.63 11.26 32.47
C PRO A 66 -9.68 10.04 32.38
N PRO A 67 -8.82 9.80 33.38
CA PRO A 67 -7.84 8.71 33.37
C PRO A 67 -8.42 7.32 33.11
N GLU A 68 -9.67 7.08 33.54
CA GLU A 68 -10.36 5.82 33.34
C GLU A 68 -10.69 5.52 31.88
N LEU A 69 -10.88 6.56 31.05
CA LEU A 69 -11.30 6.45 29.65
C LEU A 69 -10.16 6.67 28.66
N LEU A 70 -9.00 7.17 29.12
CA LEU A 70 -7.83 7.46 28.27
C LEU A 70 -7.42 6.27 27.43
N HIS A 71 -7.37 5.08 28.03
CA HIS A 71 -6.94 3.88 27.31
C HIS A 71 -7.92 3.55 26.18
N SER A 72 -9.22 3.48 26.48
CA SER A 72 -10.25 3.19 25.48
C SER A 72 -10.30 4.24 24.36
N GLU A 73 -10.20 5.53 24.68
CA GLU A 73 -10.21 6.58 23.66
C GLU A 73 -8.93 6.59 22.81
N SER A 74 -7.79 6.25 23.39
CA SER A 74 -6.55 6.08 22.63
C SER A 74 -6.64 4.90 21.65
N GLU A 75 -7.34 3.84 22.02
CA GLU A 75 -7.55 2.67 21.17
C GLU A 75 -8.55 2.97 20.05
N THR A 76 -9.66 3.65 20.34
CA THR A 76 -10.63 4.05 19.30
C THR A 76 -9.97 4.96 18.27
N LEU A 77 -9.18 5.95 18.69
CA LEU A 77 -8.43 6.83 17.78
C LEU A 77 -7.46 6.06 16.88
N LYS A 78 -6.73 5.09 17.43
CA LYS A 78 -5.83 4.23 16.65
C LYS A 78 -6.60 3.35 15.68
N GLN A 79 -7.75 2.84 16.09
CA GLN A 79 -8.60 1.98 15.26
C GLN A 79 -9.20 2.77 14.09
N GLU A 80 -9.74 3.97 14.35
CA GLU A 80 -10.23 4.88 13.29
C GLU A 80 -9.14 5.21 12.27
N PHE A 81 -7.91 5.43 12.75
CA PHE A 81 -6.78 5.67 11.85
C PHE A 81 -6.39 4.43 11.05
N ALA A 82 -6.37 3.25 11.66
CA ALA A 82 -6.08 2.00 10.97
C ALA A 82 -7.10 1.73 9.86
N GLU A 83 -8.40 1.88 10.15
CA GLU A 83 -9.48 1.75 9.17
C GLU A 83 -9.36 2.81 8.07
N GLY A 84 -9.08 4.06 8.44
CA GLY A 84 -8.90 5.16 7.50
C GLY A 84 -7.69 4.97 6.59
N LYS A 85 -6.61 4.37 7.09
CA LYS A 85 -5.43 4.00 6.31
C LYS A 85 -5.74 2.85 5.35
N GLU A 86 -6.41 1.80 5.82
CA GLU A 86 -6.79 0.66 4.99
C GLU A 86 -7.70 1.09 3.84
N ARG A 87 -8.64 2.02 4.07
CA ARG A 87 -9.48 2.59 3.00
C ARG A 87 -8.65 3.32 1.96
N LEU A 88 -7.71 4.18 2.38
CA LEU A 88 -6.83 4.90 1.46
C LEU A 88 -5.93 3.96 0.65
N GLU A 89 -5.44 2.89 1.27
CA GLU A 89 -4.63 1.87 0.59
C GLU A 89 -5.47 1.09 -0.43
N LYS A 90 -6.71 0.71 -0.10
CA LYS A 90 -7.64 0.05 -1.03
C LYS A 90 -8.01 0.96 -2.21
N GLU A 91 -8.31 2.22 -1.97
CA GLU A 91 -8.58 3.21 -3.03
C GLU A 91 -7.37 3.35 -3.96
N MET A 92 -6.17 3.50 -3.39
CA MET A 92 -4.92 3.56 -4.15
C MET A 92 -4.69 2.29 -4.99
N GLU A 93 -4.92 1.10 -4.42
CA GLU A 93 -4.78 -0.15 -5.17
C GLU A 93 -5.78 -0.25 -6.31
N ALA A 94 -7.05 0.12 -6.09
CA ALA A 94 -8.07 0.16 -7.12
C ALA A 94 -7.68 1.12 -8.26
N GLU A 95 -7.22 2.33 -7.95
CA GLU A 95 -6.73 3.28 -8.95
C GLU A 95 -5.53 2.74 -9.74
N VAL A 96 -4.56 2.13 -9.04
CA VAL A 96 -3.41 1.49 -9.69
C VAL A 96 -3.83 0.35 -10.60
N GLU A 97 -4.84 -0.44 -10.23
CA GLU A 97 -5.41 -1.49 -11.06
C GLU A 97 -6.11 -0.91 -12.29
N THR A 98 -6.91 0.16 -12.17
CA THR A 98 -7.52 0.81 -13.33
C THR A 98 -6.49 1.27 -14.35
N ILE A 99 -5.36 1.85 -13.91
CA ILE A 99 -4.28 2.30 -14.81
C ILE A 99 -3.61 1.11 -15.51
N ARG A 100 -3.47 -0.02 -14.80
CA ARG A 100 -2.94 -1.26 -15.38
C ARG A 100 -3.89 -1.84 -16.43
N GLU A 101 -5.19 -1.75 -16.21
CA GLU A 101 -6.23 -2.25 -17.13
C GLU A 101 -6.47 -1.33 -18.33
N GLN A 102 -6.29 -0.01 -18.17
CA GLN A 102 -6.32 1.00 -19.24
C GLN A 102 -5.28 0.75 -20.34
N SER A 103 -4.28 -0.11 -20.11
CA SER A 103 -3.38 -0.64 -21.14
C SER A 103 -4.09 -1.56 -22.16
N LYS A 104 -5.41 -1.43 -22.36
CA LYS A 104 -6.19 -2.32 -23.22
C LYS A 104 -5.91 -2.05 -24.69
#